data_AF-A0A2T3JT78-F1
#
_entry.id   AF-A0A2T3JT78-F1
#
_cell.length_a   1.000
_cell.length_b   1.000
_cell.length_c   1.000
_cell.angle_alpha   90.00
_cell.angle_beta   90.00
_cell.angle_gamma   90.00
#
_symmetry.space_group_name_H-M   'P 1'
#
loop_
_entity.id
_entity.type
_entity.pdbx_description
1 polymer ?
#
loop_
_entity_poly.entity_id
_entity_poly.type
_entity_poly.pdbx_seq_one_letter_code
_entity_poly.pdbx_strand_id
1 'polypeptide(L)' 'MEYEVDVEIICDNDDCQYYPREFETVQGTDGEIHNWTCPGCKTKYTFEIEFEPTVTNIKQVQNY' A
#
# COMPACT_ATOMS: atom_id res chain seq x y z
N MET A 1 -6.78 -8.04 10.34
CA MET A 1 -5.46 -7.78 10.98
C MET A 1 -5.18 -6.31 10.76
N GLU A 2 -4.75 -5.58 11.78
CA GLU A 2 -4.34 -4.17 11.60
C GLU A 2 -2.90 -4.14 11.10
N TYR A 3 -2.61 -3.27 10.14
CA TYR A 3 -1.28 -3.04 9.60
C TYR A 3 -0.92 -1.56 9.61
N GLU A 4 0.39 -1.29 9.56
CA GLU A 4 0.98 0.00 9.29
C GLU A 4 2.04 -0.19 8.21
N VAL A 5 1.91 0.53 7.09
CA VAL A 5 2.84 0.44 5.96
C VAL A 5 3.19 1.82 5.43
N ASP A 6 4.47 2.02 5.11
CA ASP A 6 4.93 3.22 4.41
C ASP A 6 4.80 3.00 2.91
N VAL A 7 4.02 3.86 2.25
CA VAL A 7 3.75 3.79 0.81
C VAL A 7 4.22 5.05 0.08
N GLU A 8 4.74 4.85 -1.14
CA GLU A 8 5.07 5.95 -2.06
C GLU A 8 3.95 6.06 -3.10
N ILE A 9 3.08 7.07 -2.98
CA ILE A 9 1.96 7.28 -3.91
C ILE A 9 2.38 8.29 -4.97
N ILE A 10 2.72 7.79 -6.15
CA ILE A 10 3.08 8.59 -7.33
C ILE A 10 1.82 8.84 -8.16
N CYS A 11 1.60 10.09 -8.57
CA CYS A 11 0.60 10.43 -9.57
C CYS A 11 1.30 10.88 -10.84
N ASP A 12 1.32 10.00 -11.84
CA ASP A 12 1.84 10.28 -13.18
C ASP A 12 0.70 10.08 -14.18
N ASN A 13 0.11 11.19 -14.62
CA ASN A 13 -0.90 11.23 -15.67
C ASN A 13 -0.52 12.26 -16.74
N ASP A 14 -1.16 12.21 -17.91
CA ASP A 14 -0.81 13.04 -19.07
C ASP A 14 -0.76 14.56 -18.77
N ASP A 15 -1.55 15.03 -17.78
CA ASP A 15 -1.69 16.44 -17.42
C ASP A 15 -1.05 16.80 -16.07
N CYS A 16 -0.48 15.84 -15.34
CA CYS A 16 0.03 16.03 -13.99
C CYS A 16 1.01 14.95 -13.54
N GLN A 17 2.17 15.44 -13.10
CA GLN A 17 3.18 14.63 -12.46
C GLN A 17 3.39 15.12 -11.03
N TYR A 18 3.18 14.22 -10.07
CA TYR A 18 3.43 14.42 -8.65
C TYR A 18 4.23 13.24 -8.11
N TYR A 19 5.44 13.56 -7.67
CA TYR A 19 6.36 12.64 -7.01
C TYR A 19 6.54 13.11 -5.57
N PRO A 20 6.04 12.36 -4.57
CA PRO A 20 6.21 12.75 -3.17
C PRO A 20 7.71 12.70 -2.79
N ARG A 21 8.12 13.58 -1.87
CA ARG A 21 9.49 13.58 -1.32
C ARG A 21 9.65 12.64 -0.12
N GLU A 22 8.55 12.27 0.49
CA GLU A 22 8.48 11.48 1.72
C GLU A 22 7.43 10.37 1.52
N PHE A 23 7.63 9.23 2.17
CA PHE A 23 6.64 8.16 2.21
C PHE A 23 5.44 8.60 3.05
N GLU A 24 4.25 8.13 2.69
CA GLU A 24 3.03 8.31 3.46
C GLU A 24 2.77 7.04 4.26
N THR A 25 2.67 7.17 5.59
CA THR A 25 2.31 6.05 6.45
C THR A 25 0.81 5.83 6.40
N VAL A 26 0.40 4.68 5.88
CA VAL A 26 -1.00 4.26 5.81
C VAL A 26 -1.26 3.18 6.86
N GLN A 27 -2.28 3.41 7.67
CA GLN A 27 -2.76 2.48 8.68
C GLN A 27 -4.15 2.01 8.29
N GLY A 28 -4.42 0.72 8.47
CA GLY A 28 -5.74 0.18 8.16
C GLY A 28 -5.87 -1.28 8.52
N THR A 29 -7.06 -1.79 8.22
CA THR A 29 -7.36 -3.21 8.25
C THR A 29 -7.07 -3.84 6.89
N ASP A 30 -6.64 -5.10 6.90
CA ASP A 30 -6.48 -5.90 5.68
C ASP A 30 -7.75 -5.84 4.80
N GLY A 31 -7.57 -5.45 3.53
CA GLY A 31 -8.67 -5.23 2.58
C GLY A 31 -9.40 -3.90 2.71
N GLU A 32 -8.85 -2.93 3.47
CA GLU A 32 -9.42 -1.60 3.60
C GLU A 32 -9.17 -0.73 2.36
N ILE A 33 -10.22 -0.05 1.91
CA ILE A 33 -10.19 0.87 0.78
C ILE A 33 -9.74 2.26 1.25
N HIS A 34 -8.59 2.70 0.72
CA HIS A 34 -8.01 4.01 0.96
C HIS A 34 -8.36 4.99 -0.15
N ASN A 35 -8.57 6.26 0.23
CA ASN A 35 -8.84 7.35 -0.70
C ASN A 35 -7.74 8.38 -0.60
N TRP A 36 -7.08 8.67 -1.72
CA TRP A 36 -6.00 9.64 -1.80
C TRP A 36 -6.30 10.68 -2.86
N THR A 37 -5.97 11.93 -2.59
CA THR A 37 -6.15 13.03 -3.55
C THR A 37 -4.79 13.59 -3.93
N CYS A 38 -4.45 13.53 -5.22
CA CYS A 38 -3.19 14.04 -5.71
C CYS A 38 -3.02 15.52 -5.36
N PRO A 39 -1.97 15.91 -4.62
CA PRO A 39 -1.75 17.31 -4.28
C PRO A 39 -1.53 18.21 -5.50
N GLY A 40 -0.95 17.66 -6.57
CA GLY A 40 -0.65 18.36 -7.83
C GLY A 40 -1.89 18.71 -8.64
N CYS A 41 -2.70 17.72 -9.05
CA CYS A 41 -3.86 17.92 -9.94
C CYS A 41 -5.23 17.81 -9.27
N LYS A 42 -5.28 17.46 -7.98
CA LYS A 42 -6.52 17.19 -7.23
C LYS A 42 -7.34 16.01 -7.75
N THR A 43 -6.77 15.16 -8.60
CA THR A 43 -7.37 13.89 -8.99
C THR A 43 -7.48 12.96 -7.79
N LYS A 44 -8.63 12.30 -7.65
CA LYS A 44 -8.88 11.32 -6.58
C LYS A 44 -8.54 9.93 -7.07
N TYR A 45 -7.83 9.18 -6.23
CA TYR A 45 -7.45 7.81 -6.42
C TYR A 45 -7.99 6.97 -5.27
N THR A 46 -8.36 5.74 -5.56
CA THR A 46 -8.84 4.77 -4.60
C THR A 46 -8.05 3.49 -4.78
N PHE A 47 -7.48 2.97 -3.70
CA PHE A 47 -6.68 1.75 -3.72
C PHE A 47 -6.93 0.93 -2.45
N GLU A 48 -6.63 -0.35 -2.52
CA GLU A 48 -6.75 -1.31 -1.43
C GLU A 48 -5.35 -1.82 -1.09
N ILE A 49 -5.05 -1.99 0.20
CA ILE A 49 -3.81 -2.59 0.66
C ILE A 49 -4.17 -3.96 1.24
N GLU A 50 -3.72 -5.01 0.55
CA GLU A 50 -3.83 -6.39 1.00
C GLU A 50 -2.54 -6.77 1.74
N PHE A 51 -2.68 -7.20 3.00
CA PHE A 51 -1.55 -7.67 3.80
C PHE A 51 -1.37 -9.18 3.59
N GLU A 52 -0.42 -9.57 2.74
CA GLU A 52 -0.03 -10.97 2.59
C GLU A 52 1.04 -11.36 3.63
N PRO A 53 0.71 -12.13 4.69
CA PRO A 53 1.73 -12.59 5.63
C PRO A 53 2.67 -13.60 4.94
N THR A 54 3.93 -13.22 4.74
CA THR A 54 4.96 -14.14 4.23
C THR A 54 5.16 -15.29 5.22
N VAL A 55 4.69 -16.50 4.89
CA VAL A 55 4.92 -17.70 5.70
C VAL A 55 6.41 -18.09 5.60
N THR A 56 7.21 -17.66 6.57
CA THR A 56 8.67 -17.86 6.57
C THR A 56 9.13 -19.16 7.25
N ASN A 57 8.24 -19.88 7.94
CA ASN A 57 8.61 -21.07 8.73
C ASN A 57 7.87 -22.34 8.28
N ILE A 58 8.27 -22.93 7.15
CA ILE A 58 7.82 -24.27 6.75
C ILE A 58 8.81 -25.29 7.33
N LYS A 59 8.47 -25.94 8.45
CA LYS A 59 9.17 -27.14 8.91
C LYS A 59 8.62 -28.34 8.13
N GLN A 60 9.40 -28.87 7.18
CA GLN A 60 9.12 -30.17 6.59
C GLN A 60 9.30 -31.25 7.68
N VAL A 61 8.22 -31.83 8.16
CA VAL A 61 8.27 -32.99 9.06
C VAL A 61 8.47 -34.22 8.19
N GLN A 62 9.71 -34.74 8.12
CA GLN A 62 9.95 -36.06 7.57
C GLN A 62 9.56 -37.09 8.64
N ASN A 63 8.51 -37.87 8.36
CA ASN A 63 8.17 -39.05 9.15
C ASN A 63 9.14 -40.18 8.77
N TYR A 64 9.89 -40.71 9.74
CA TYR A 64 10.64 -41.96 9.66
C TYR A 64 10.02 -43.00 10.58
#